data_AF-A0A2N6CLF2-F1
#
_entry.id   AF-A0A2N6CLF2-F1
#
_cell.length_a   1.000
_cell.length_b   1.000
_cell.length_c   1.000
_cell.angle_alpha   90.00
_cell.angle_beta   90.00
_cell.angle_gamma   90.00
#
_symmetry.space_group_name_H-M   'P 1'
#
loop_
_entity.id
_entity.type
_entity.pdbx_description
1 polymer ?
#
loop_
_entity_poly.entity_id
_entity_poly.type
_entity_poly.pdbx_seq_one_letter_code
_entity_poly.pdbx_strand_id
1 'polypeptide(L)' 'MRRESAQGESAAPDIDALQAKLFFLVSRYSFRPSPAIADRVIAQLNALGRHPCIELLPAQQRVYASLMNLWRSRAAAAS' A
#
# COMPACT_ATOMS: atom_id res chain seq x y z
N MET A 1 -25.24 9.28 30.89
CA MET A 1 -23.85 9.54 31.31
C MET A 1 -22.97 9.64 30.09
N ARG A 2 -22.38 10.82 29.84
CA ARG A 2 -21.25 11.03 28.92
C ARG A 2 -20.02 10.34 29.52
N ARG A 3 -19.29 9.56 28.73
CA ARG A 3 -17.82 9.48 28.76
C ARG A 3 -17.33 9.26 27.33
N GLU A 4 -17.00 10.38 26.70
CA GLU A 4 -15.99 10.49 25.65
C GLU A 4 -14.64 10.05 26.26
N SER A 5 -13.82 9.31 25.49
CA SER A 5 -12.37 8.99 25.61
C SER A 5 -12.17 7.51 25.19
N ALA A 6 -11.42 7.12 24.15
CA ALA A 6 -10.15 7.67 23.69
C ALA A 6 -10.00 7.57 22.16
N GLN A 7 -9.96 8.73 21.52
CA GLN A 7 -9.22 8.97 20.30
C GLN A 7 -7.77 9.21 20.74
N GLY A 8 -6.86 8.24 20.59
CA GLY A 8 -5.51 8.43 21.13
C GLY A 8 -4.54 7.25 21.20
N GLU A 9 -4.72 6.18 20.42
CA GLU A 9 -3.59 5.29 20.14
C GLU A 9 -3.38 5.31 18.64
N SER A 10 -2.16 5.64 18.21
CA SER A 10 -1.71 5.54 16.83
C SER A 10 -1.65 4.07 16.43
N ALA A 11 -2.81 3.42 16.37
CA ALA A 11 -2.96 2.09 15.84
C ALA A 11 -2.55 2.18 14.37
N ALA A 12 -1.51 1.43 14.00
CA ALA A 12 -1.13 1.30 12.61
C ALA A 12 -2.38 1.02 11.78
N PRO A 13 -2.52 1.64 10.59
CA PRO A 13 -3.69 1.44 9.74
C PRO A 13 -3.91 -0.06 9.52
N ASP A 14 -5.15 -0.50 9.71
CA ASP A 14 -5.54 -1.91 9.61
C ASP A 14 -4.96 -2.57 8.35
N ILE A 15 -4.21 -3.66 8.55
CA ILE A 15 -3.49 -4.37 7.49
C ILE A 15 -4.47 -4.90 6.44
N ASP A 16 -5.65 -5.35 6.84
CA ASP A 16 -6.66 -5.86 5.92
C ASP A 16 -7.21 -4.74 5.04
N ALA A 17 -7.50 -3.57 5.62
CA ALA A 17 -7.85 -2.38 4.86
C ALA A 17 -6.74 -1.96 3.87
N LEU A 18 -5.47 -2.04 4.29
CA LEU A 18 -4.35 -1.72 3.41
C LEU A 18 -4.23 -2.69 2.23
N GLN A 19 -4.43 -3.99 2.49
CA GLN A 19 -4.40 -5.04 1.47
C GLN A 19 -5.59 -4.95 0.53
N ALA A 20 -6.80 -4.72 1.04
CA ALA A 20 -8.01 -4.55 0.24
C ALA A 20 -7.90 -3.37 -0.73
N LYS A 21 -7.36 -2.24 -0.26
CA LYS A 21 -7.10 -1.06 -1.10
C LYS A 21 -6.06 -1.34 -2.19
N LEU A 22 -4.99 -2.05 -1.85
CA LEU A 22 -3.99 -2.48 -2.84
C LEU A 22 -4.62 -3.40 -3.90
N PHE A 23 -5.40 -4.39 -3.46
CA PHE A 23 -6.09 -5.33 -4.33
C PHE A 23 -7.05 -4.61 -5.28
N PHE A 24 -7.82 -3.64 -4.78
CA PHE A 24 -8.71 -2.81 -5.61
C PHE A 24 -7.93 -2.06 -6.69
N LEU A 25 -6.85 -1.38 -6.33
CA LEU A 25 -6.04 -0.60 -7.28
C LEU A 25 -5.42 -1.49 -8.37
N VAL A 26 -4.84 -2.62 -7.98
CA VAL A 26 -4.19 -3.55 -8.92
C VAL A 26 -5.25 -4.21 -9.82
N SER A 27 -6.37 -4.65 -9.27
CA SER A 27 -7.43 -5.32 -10.05
C SER A 27 -8.07 -4.35 -11.05
N ARG A 28 -8.38 -3.12 -10.62
CA ARG A 28 -9.11 -2.15 -11.44
C ARG A 28 -8.26 -1.53 -12.55
N TYR A 29 -6.95 -1.39 -12.33
CA TYR A 29 -6.07 -0.58 -13.18
C TYR A 29 -4.86 -1.33 -13.74
N SER A 30 -4.77 -2.65 -13.54
CA SER A 30 -3.73 -3.48 -14.14
C SER A 30 -3.71 -3.46 -15.67
N PHE A 31 -4.81 -3.12 -16.34
CA PHE A 31 -4.88 -3.12 -17.81
C PHE A 31 -4.46 -1.77 -18.44
N ARG A 32 -4.64 -0.65 -17.72
CA ARG A 32 -4.27 0.70 -18.17
C ARG A 32 -3.61 1.46 -17.02
N PRO A 33 -2.32 1.19 -16.74
CA PRO A 33 -1.61 1.91 -15.70
C PRO A 33 -1.45 3.38 -16.11
N SER A 34 -1.89 4.29 -15.26
CA SER A 34 -1.53 5.70 -15.36
C SER A 34 -0.50 6.05 -14.28
N PRO A 35 0.33 7.09 -14.48
CA PRO A 35 1.30 7.52 -13.48
C PRO A 35 0.68 7.75 -12.10
N ALA A 36 -0.49 8.42 -12.06
CA ALA A 36 -1.21 8.69 -10.82
C ALA A 36 -1.66 7.43 -10.07
N ILE A 37 -2.03 6.35 -10.79
CA ILE A 37 -2.39 5.08 -10.15
C ILE A 37 -1.15 4.34 -9.66
N ALA A 38 -0.07 4.35 -10.45
CA ALA A 38 1.20 3.74 -10.04
C ALA A 38 1.72 4.38 -8.74
N ASP A 39 1.67 5.71 -8.61
CA ASP A 39 2.04 6.41 -7.37
C ASP A 39 1.19 5.96 -6.18
N ARG A 40 -0.13 5.82 -6.37
CA ARG A 40 -1.03 5.33 -5.31
C ARG A 40 -0.72 3.89 -4.90
N VAL A 41 -0.39 3.02 -5.86
CA VAL A 41 0.01 1.64 -5.58
C VAL A 41 1.35 1.60 -4.83
N ILE A 42 2.33 2.41 -5.23
CA ILE A 42 3.63 2.52 -4.57
C ILE A 42 3.47 3.06 -3.14
N ALA A 43 2.64 4.08 -2.93
CA ALA A 43 2.33 4.59 -1.60
C ALA A 43 1.69 3.52 -0.71
N GLN A 44 0.77 2.72 -1.28
CA GLN A 44 0.09 1.64 -0.57
C GLN A 44 1.05 0.49 -0.19
N LEU A 45 1.95 0.11 -1.09
CA LEU A 45 3.00 -0.88 -0.83
C LEU A 45 3.99 -0.39 0.24
N ASN A 46 4.30 0.91 0.27
CA ASN A 46 5.17 1.48 1.30
C ASN A 46 4.49 1.47 2.67
N ALA A 47 3.18 1.78 2.72
CA ALA A 47 2.41 1.69 3.96
C ALA A 47 2.37 0.25 4.50
N LEU A 48 2.18 -0.74 3.64
CA LEU A 48 2.25 -2.16 4.01
C LEU A 48 3.64 -2.55 4.50
N GLY A 49 4.71 -2.12 3.82
CA GLY A 49 6.08 -2.42 4.24
C GLY A 49 6.46 -1.85 5.61
N ARG A 50 5.84 -0.74 6.02
CA ARG A 50 6.05 -0.11 7.35
C ARG A 50 5.09 -0.62 8.42
N HIS A 51 4.19 -1.54 8.09
CA HIS A 51 3.25 -2.07 9.07
C HIS A 51 3.99 -2.98 10.06
N PRO A 52 3.76 -2.90 11.38
CA PRO A 52 4.48 -3.69 12.39
C PRO A 52 4.47 -5.21 12.13
N CYS A 53 3.36 -5.73 11.60
CA CYS A 53 3.23 -7.15 11.25
C CYS A 53 4.04 -7.58 10.02
N ILE A 54 4.59 -6.64 9.24
CA ILE A 54 5.31 -6.89 7.99
C ILE A 54 6.75 -6.36 8.02
N GLU A 55 7.03 -5.29 8.77
CA GLU A 55 8.33 -4.63 8.81
C GLU A 55 9.49 -5.62 9.05
N LEU A 56 9.27 -6.59 9.93
CA LEU A 56 10.25 -7.60 10.32
C LEU A 56 10.31 -8.82 9.37
N LEU A 57 9.57 -8.81 8.26
CA LEU A 57 9.49 -9.91 7.29
C LEU A 57 10.32 -9.59 6.03
N PRO A 58 11.61 -9.95 5.97
CA PRO A 58 12.50 -9.55 4.87
C PRO A 58 12.07 -10.09 3.50
N ALA A 59 11.44 -11.28 3.46
CA ALA A 59 10.88 -11.81 2.22
C ALA A 59 9.76 -10.92 1.68
N GLN A 60 8.89 -10.44 2.56
CA GLN A 60 7.77 -9.57 2.19
C GLN A 60 8.25 -8.21 1.70
N GLN A 61 9.28 -7.64 2.34
CA GLN A 61 9.93 -6.40 1.91
C GLN A 61 10.47 -6.51 0.49
N ARG A 62 11.14 -7.62 0.15
CA ARG A 62 11.66 -7.86 -1.21
C ARG A 62 10.54 -7.95 -2.25
N VAL A 63 9.42 -8.60 -1.91
CA VAL A 63 8.24 -8.66 -2.78
C VAL A 63 7.68 -7.26 -3.02
N TYR A 64 7.51 -6.45 -1.98
CA TYR A 64 6.99 -5.09 -2.11
C TYR A 64 7.93 -4.18 -2.90
N ALA A 65 9.24 -4.27 -2.68
CA ALA A 65 10.22 -3.51 -3.46
C ALA A 65 10.17 -3.89 -4.95
N SER A 66 10.05 -5.19 -5.27
CA SER A 66 9.92 -5.68 -6.64
C SER A 66 8.64 -5.15 -7.31
N LEU A 67 7.52 -5.17 -6.58
CA LEU A 67 6.24 -4.64 -7.06
C LEU A 67 6.30 -3.13 -7.27
N MET A 68 6.93 -2.37 -6.37
CA MET A 68 7.10 -0.92 -6.55
C MET A 68 7.89 -0.62 -7.82
N ASN A 69 8.99 -1.33 -8.07
CA ASN A 69 9.80 -1.14 -9.27
C ASN A 69 9.01 -1.47 -10.54
N LEU A 70 8.22 -2.55 -10.54
CA LEU A 70 7.33 -2.88 -11.64
C LEU A 70 6.36 -1.72 -11.94
N TRP A 71 5.70 -1.17 -10.91
CA TRP A 71 4.75 -0.06 -11.10
C TRP A 71 5.43 1.24 -11.54
N ARG A 72 6.66 1.53 -11.09
CA ARG A 72 7.47 2.65 -11.60
C ARG A 72 7.77 2.50 -13.09
N SER A 73 8.24 1.33 -13.51
CA SER A 73 8.53 1.07 -14.93
C SER A 73 7.28 1.20 -15.81
N ARG A 74 6.12 0.76 -15.32
CA ARG A 74 4.83 0.90 -16.02
C ARG A 74 4.38 2.34 -16.13
N ALA A 75 4.58 3.16 -15.09
CA ALA A 75 4.29 4.58 -15.12
C ALA A 75 5.17 5.33 -16.13
N ALA A 76 6.47 5.01 -16.14
CA ALA A 76 7.43 5.60 -17.07
C ALA A 76 7.11 5.26 -18.53
N ALA A 77 6.62 4.04 -18.81
CA ALA A 77 6.22 3.63 -20.16
C ALA A 77 4.86 4.21 -20.62
N ALA A 78 4.07 4.76 -19.70
CA ALA A 78 2.75 5.35 -19.96
C ALA A 78 2.77 6.88 -19.98
N SER A 79 3.94 7.50 -19.74
CA SER A 79 4.18 8.95 -19.79
C SER A 79 4.75 9.34 -21.15
#